data_AF-A0A3A1XMS6-F1
#
_entry.id   AF-A0A3A1XMS6-F1
#
_cell.length_a   1.000
_cell.length_b   1.000
_cell.length_c   1.000
_cell.angle_alpha   90.00
_cell.angle_beta   90.00
_cell.angle_gamma   90.00
#
_symmetry.space_group_name_H-M   'P 1'
#
loop_
_entity.id
_entity.type
_entity.pdbx_description
1 polymer ?
#
loop_
_entity_poly.entity_id
_entity_poly.type
_entity_poly.pdbx_seq_one_letter_code
_entity_poly.pdbx_strand_id
1 'polypeptide(L)'
;AQELAIDQVVRIRGQVEVRDETVSMRATEFEIPTLESVDERPLTVVIPRKVLDKGRVAQLSNILSRHPGCCEVRLALVDDTGKAQVLTFGDRFRVKRDTSLFAEMKIVFGSSCLPSA
;
A
#
# COMPACT_ATOMS: atom_id res chain seq x y z
N ALA A 1 -26.92 -14.70 11.15
CA ALA A 1 -27.28 -14.03 9.88
C ALA A 1 -26.44 -12.77 9.79
N GLN A 2 -25.93 -12.42 8.61
CA GLN A 2 -25.24 -11.13 8.43
C GLN A 2 -26.31 -10.04 8.46
N GLU A 3 -26.15 -9.07 9.35
CA GLU A 3 -27.15 -8.03 9.62
C GLU A 3 -26.70 -6.73 8.97
N LEU A 4 -27.62 -6.05 8.29
CA LEU A 4 -27.37 -4.72 7.72
C LEU A 4 -27.23 -3.71 8.87
N ALA A 5 -26.15 -2.94 8.87
CA ALA A 5 -25.94 -1.86 9.82
C ALA A 5 -26.02 -0.49 9.11
N ILE A 6 -26.42 0.53 9.85
CA ILE A 6 -26.37 1.94 9.39
C ILE A 6 -24.91 2.30 9.06
N ASP A 7 -24.72 3.09 7.99
CA ASP A 7 -23.41 3.55 7.50
C ASP A 7 -22.43 2.42 7.10
N GLN A 8 -22.93 1.22 6.80
CA GLN A 8 -22.11 0.12 6.29
C GLN A 8 -22.13 0.08 4.76
N VAL A 9 -20.94 0.13 4.14
CA VAL A 9 -20.79 -0.12 2.71
C VAL A 9 -20.93 -1.62 2.44
N VAL A 10 -21.79 -1.99 1.50
CA VAL A 10 -22.07 -3.39 1.13
C VAL A 10 -22.15 -3.55 -0.39
N ARG A 11 -21.79 -4.75 -0.86
CA ARG A 11 -22.01 -5.18 -2.25
C ARG A 11 -23.17 -6.18 -2.26
N ILE A 12 -24.20 -5.87 -3.03
CA ILE A 12 -25.40 -6.70 -3.18
C ILE A 12 -25.53 -7.09 -4.65
N ARG A 13 -25.66 -8.39 -4.92
CA ARG A 13 -26.10 -8.92 -6.22
C ARG A 13 -27.53 -9.42 -6.08
N GLY A 14 -28.38 -9.16 -7.05
CA GLY A 14 -29.78 -9.56 -6.97
C GLY A 14 -30.58 -9.26 -8.24
N GLN A 15 -31.85 -9.60 -8.20
CA GLN A 15 -32.81 -9.29 -9.27
C GLN A 15 -33.66 -8.08 -8.88
N VAL A 16 -33.83 -7.16 -9.82
CA VAL A 16 -34.70 -5.98 -9.65
C VAL A 16 -36.07 -6.30 -10.25
N GLU A 17 -37.12 -6.08 -9.47
CA GLU A 17 -38.52 -6.28 -9.87
C GLU A 17 -39.25 -4.94 -9.78
N VAL A 18 -39.83 -4.49 -10.89
CA VAL A 18 -40.61 -3.26 -10.96
C VAL A 18 -42.07 -3.64 -11.12
N ARG A 19 -42.91 -3.20 -10.18
CA ARG A 19 -44.35 -3.50 -10.16
C ARG A 19 -45.12 -2.34 -9.58
N ASP A 20 -46.21 -1.94 -10.23
CA ASP A 20 -47.13 -0.90 -9.73
C ASP A 20 -46.39 0.36 -9.25
N GLU A 21 -45.47 0.88 -10.08
CA GLU A 21 -44.59 2.03 -9.80
C GLU A 21 -43.63 1.87 -8.62
N THR A 22 -43.56 0.69 -8.01
CA THR A 22 -42.62 0.36 -6.93
C THR A 22 -41.44 -0.44 -7.48
N VAL A 23 -40.22 -0.03 -7.11
CA VAL A 23 -38.98 -0.76 -7.43
C VAL A 23 -38.58 -1.57 -6.20
N SER A 24 -38.46 -2.88 -6.36
CA SER A 24 -37.98 -3.80 -5.32
C SER A 24 -36.76 -4.59 -5.81
N MET A 25 -35.91 -5.04 -4.89
CA MET A 25 -34.76 -5.88 -5.21
C MET A 25 -34.76 -7.12 -4.32
N ARG A 26 -34.59 -8.30 -4.94
CA ARG A 26 -34.32 -9.56 -4.22
C ARG A 26 -32.82 -9.84 -4.28
N ALA A 27 -32.16 -9.75 -3.12
CA ALA A 27 -30.74 -10.05 -2.99
C ALA A 27 -30.47 -11.56 -3.12
N THR A 28 -29.52 -11.92 -3.96
CA THR A 28 -28.98 -13.29 -4.11
C THR A 28 -27.62 -13.45 -3.47
N GLU A 29 -26.82 -12.39 -3.42
CA GLU A 29 -25.53 -12.36 -2.72
C GLU A 29 -25.41 -11.07 -1.90
N PHE A 30 -24.80 -11.19 -0.73
CA PHE A 30 -24.51 -10.10 0.19
C PHE A 30 -23.06 -10.20 0.64
N GLU A 31 -22.33 -9.10 0.56
CA GLU A 31 -20.93 -9.04 0.97
C GLU A 31 -20.62 -7.68 1.56
N ILE A 32 -19.91 -7.67 2.69
CA ILE A 32 -19.29 -6.47 3.23
C ILE A 32 -17.88 -6.42 2.65
N PRO A 33 -17.57 -5.55 1.69
CA PRO A 33 -16.23 -5.44 1.15
C PRO A 33 -15.28 -5.02 2.28
N THR A 34 -14.11 -5.62 2.32
CA THR A 34 -13.03 -5.09 3.14
C THR A 34 -12.61 -3.75 2.53
N LEU A 35 -13.05 -2.66 3.14
CA LEU A 35 -12.47 -1.34 2.92
C LEU A 35 -11.11 -1.37 3.60
N GLU A 36 -10.09 -1.93 2.93
CA GLU A 36 -8.72 -1.80 3.43
C GLU A 36 -8.47 -0.30 3.59
N SER A 37 -8.30 0.16 4.83
CA SER A 37 -7.72 1.47 5.09
C SER A 37 -6.33 1.40 4.50
N VAL A 38 -6.18 1.91 3.28
CA VAL A 38 -4.88 1.95 2.61
C VAL A 38 -4.02 2.81 3.53
N ASP A 39 -2.95 2.23 4.07
CA ASP A 39 -1.98 2.98 4.85
C ASP A 39 -1.23 3.92 3.90
N GLU A 40 -1.81 5.08 3.62
CA GLU A 40 -1.26 6.07 2.69
C GLU A 40 0.00 6.75 3.23
N ARG A 41 0.43 6.44 4.46
CA ARG A 41 1.65 7.01 5.05
C ARG A 41 2.85 6.67 4.17
N PRO A 42 3.66 7.68 3.80
CA PRO A 42 4.83 7.46 2.96
C PRO A 42 5.75 6.38 3.54
N LEU A 43 6.19 5.46 2.67
CA LEU A 43 7.21 4.50 3.02
C LEU A 43 8.58 5.19 2.98
N THR A 44 9.15 5.45 4.15
CA THR A 44 10.50 5.98 4.25
C THR A 44 11.49 4.83 4.34
N VAL A 45 12.37 4.73 3.35
CA VAL A 45 13.51 3.81 3.30
C VAL A 45 14.76 4.59 3.70
N VAL A 46 15.49 4.10 4.69
CA VAL A 46 16.71 4.73 5.19
C VAL A 46 17.92 3.94 4.69
N ILE A 47 18.86 4.60 4.01
CA ILE A 47 20.07 3.94 3.49
C ILE A 47 21.28 4.85 3.75
N PRO A 48 22.39 4.34 4.32
CA PRO A 48 23.62 5.10 4.41
C PRO A 48 24.14 5.47 3.02
N ARG A 49 24.51 6.73 2.81
CA ARG A 49 24.91 7.24 1.50
C ARG A 49 26.11 6.50 0.90
N LYS A 50 27.02 6.02 1.75
CA LYS A 50 28.20 5.23 1.34
C LYS A 50 27.88 3.90 0.68
N VAL A 51 26.75 3.29 1.03
CA VAL A 51 26.35 1.97 0.51
C VAL A 51 25.32 2.10 -0.61
N LEU A 52 25.02 3.31 -1.08
CA LEU A 52 24.15 3.51 -2.22
C LEU A 52 24.98 3.59 -3.49
N ASP A 53 25.02 2.49 -4.24
CA ASP A 53 25.61 2.42 -5.58
C ASP A 53 24.53 2.21 -6.65
N LYS A 54 24.94 2.24 -7.93
CA LYS A 54 24.02 2.05 -9.07
C LYS A 54 23.29 0.69 -9.02
N GLY A 55 23.96 -0.37 -8.57
CA GLY A 55 23.37 -1.71 -8.47
C GLY A 55 22.26 -1.75 -7.42
N ARG A 56 22.51 -1.15 -6.26
CA ARG A 56 21.54 -1.07 -5.16
C ARG A 56 20.37 -0.14 -5.47
N VAL A 57 20.60 0.94 -6.22
CA VAL A 57 19.51 1.77 -6.78
C VAL A 57 18.65 0.96 -7.75
N ALA A 58 19.25 0.17 -8.64
CA ALA A 58 18.51 -0.69 -9.56
C ALA A 58 17.71 -1.78 -8.82
N GLN A 59 18.30 -2.39 -7.78
CA GLN A 59 17.61 -3.35 -6.93
C GLN A 59 16.42 -2.73 -6.20
N LEU A 60 16.59 -1.51 -5.64
CA LEU A 60 15.50 -0.76 -5.01
C LEU A 60 14.36 -0.54 -6.02
N SER A 61 14.68 0.00 -7.20
CA SER A 61 13.71 0.22 -8.27
C SER A 61 12.96 -1.06 -8.65
N ASN A 62 13.67 -2.19 -8.75
CA ASN A 62 13.08 -3.49 -9.08
C ASN A 62 12.14 -3.99 -7.97
N ILE A 63 12.55 -3.89 -6.69
CA ILE A 63 11.70 -4.23 -5.55
C ILE A 63 10.42 -3.38 -5.59
N LEU A 64 10.54 -2.05 -5.66
CA LEU A 64 9.37 -1.16 -5.66
C LEU A 64 8.42 -1.46 -6.82
N SER A 65 8.94 -1.77 -8.02
CA SER A 65 8.11 -2.10 -9.19
C SER A 65 7.31 -3.40 -9.06
N ARG A 66 7.74 -4.33 -8.20
CA ARG A 66 7.06 -5.62 -7.96
C ARG A 66 5.91 -5.50 -6.95
N HIS A 67 5.83 -4.39 -6.21
CA HIS A 67 4.84 -4.17 -5.16
C HIS A 67 4.03 -2.89 -5.41
N PRO A 68 3.36 -2.70 -6.56
CA PRO A 68 2.66 -1.46 -6.88
C PRO A 68 1.52 -1.18 -5.89
N GLY A 69 1.30 0.10 -5.56
CA GLY A 69 0.20 0.51 -4.69
C GLY A 69 0.08 2.03 -4.55
N CYS A 70 -0.55 2.48 -3.48
CA CYS A 70 -0.95 3.88 -3.32
C CYS A 70 0.06 4.73 -2.55
N CYS A 71 1.00 4.11 -1.84
CA CYS A 71 1.85 4.80 -0.86
C CYS A 71 3.06 5.45 -1.55
N GLU A 72 3.30 6.73 -1.26
CA GLU A 72 4.51 7.44 -1.69
C GLU A 72 5.76 6.79 -1.09
N VAL A 73 6.85 6.73 -1.84
CA VAL A 73 8.14 6.24 -1.35
C VAL A 73 9.09 7.42 -1.16
N ARG A 74 9.77 7.43 -0.01
CA ARG A 74 10.82 8.39 0.34
C ARG A 74 12.11 7.63 0.65
N LEU A 75 13.24 8.10 0.13
CA LEU A 75 14.56 7.59 0.45
C LEU A 75 15.32 8.62 1.28
N ALA A 76 15.59 8.29 2.53
CA ALA A 76 16.44 9.04 3.43
C ALA A 76 17.89 8.54 3.31
N LEU A 77 18.75 9.35 2.70
CA LEU A 77 20.18 9.10 2.57
C LEU A 77 20.91 9.71 3.76
N VAL A 78 21.42 8.86 4.64
CA VAL A 78 22.10 9.28 5.86
C VAL A 78 23.61 9.32 5.61
N ASP A 79 24.25 10.43 5.93
CA ASP A 79 25.70 10.55 5.90
C ASP A 79 26.35 10.14 7.24
N ASP A 80 27.68 10.06 7.27
CA ASP A 80 28.41 9.65 8.48
C ASP A 80 28.33 10.67 9.62
N THR A 81 27.91 11.90 9.32
CA THR A 81 27.71 12.97 10.32
C THR A 81 26.31 12.94 10.92
N GLY A 82 25.46 12.02 10.46
CA GLY A 82 24.07 11.86 10.91
C GLY A 82 23.07 12.78 10.21
N LYS A 83 23.48 13.56 9.20
CA LYS A 83 22.53 14.34 8.39
C LYS A 83 21.85 13.44 7.37
N ALA A 84 20.56 13.66 7.17
CA ALA A 84 19.75 12.93 6.21
C ALA A 84 19.32 13.83 5.06
N GLN A 85 19.56 13.39 3.81
CA GLN A 85 18.95 13.95 2.62
C GLN A 85 17.77 13.07 2.21
N VAL A 86 16.57 13.64 2.17
CA VAL A 86 15.35 12.90 1.80
C VAL A 86 15.00 13.17 0.33
N LEU A 87 14.85 12.10 -0.44
CA LEU A 87 14.41 12.11 -1.83
C LEU A 87 13.02 11.48 -1.93
N THR A 88 12.08 12.17 -2.56
CA THR A 88 10.75 11.61 -2.85
C THR A 88 10.75 11.01 -4.25
N PHE A 89 10.28 9.78 -4.38
CA PHE A 89 10.14 9.15 -5.69
C PHE A 89 8.87 9.63 -6.38
N GLY A 90 8.91 9.68 -7.72
CA GLY A 90 7.72 9.97 -8.52
C GLY A 90 6.67 8.86 -8.44
N ASP A 91 5.43 9.18 -8.83
CA ASP A 91 4.26 8.32 -8.63
C ASP A 91 4.37 6.91 -9.21
N ARG A 92 5.20 6.72 -10.24
CA ARG A 92 5.49 5.40 -10.84
C ARG A 92 6.12 4.38 -9.87
N PHE A 93 6.62 4.84 -8.72
CA PHE A 93 7.27 4.02 -7.70
C PHE A 93 6.42 3.88 -6.43
N ARG A 94 5.14 4.25 -6.46
CA ARG A 94 4.25 4.04 -5.32
C ARG A 94 4.02 2.55 -5.06
N VAL A 95 3.91 2.19 -3.78
CA VAL A 95 3.87 0.79 -3.35
C VAL A 95 2.72 0.45 -2.41
N LYS A 96 2.37 -0.83 -2.34
CA LYS A 96 1.54 -1.38 -1.25
C LYS A 96 2.44 -1.73 -0.07
N ARG A 97 2.10 -1.22 1.12
CA ARG A 97 2.84 -1.52 2.36
C ARG A 97 2.42 -2.88 2.94
N ASP A 98 2.95 -3.96 2.38
CA ASP A 98 2.67 -5.31 2.85
C ASP A 98 3.93 -6.02 3.42
N THR A 99 3.70 -7.20 4.01
CA THR A 99 4.76 -8.01 4.61
C THR A 99 5.77 -8.53 3.57
N SER A 100 5.35 -8.71 2.32
CA SER A 100 6.18 -9.18 1.23
C SER A 100 7.23 -8.13 0.84
N LEU A 101 6.79 -6.89 0.62
CA LEU A 101 7.66 -5.75 0.37
C LEU A 101 8.69 -5.58 1.50
N PHE A 102 8.22 -5.61 2.76
CA PHE A 102 9.12 -5.43 3.91
C PHE A 102 10.14 -6.55 4.05
N ALA A 103 9.77 -7.79 3.74
CA ALA A 103 10.71 -8.91 3.75
C ALA A 103 11.82 -8.71 2.71
N GLU A 104 11.46 -8.39 1.46
CA GLU A 104 12.45 -8.17 0.39
C GLU A 104 13.37 -6.98 0.68
N MET A 105 12.81 -5.88 1.19
CA MET A 105 13.59 -4.71 1.59
C MET A 105 14.63 -5.08 2.67
N LYS A 106 14.24 -5.85 3.69
CA LYS A 106 15.14 -6.29 4.75
C LYS A 106 16.22 -7.24 4.25
N ILE A 107 15.91 -8.10 3.27
CA ILE A 107 16.89 -9.01 2.67
C ILE A 107 17.98 -8.24 1.93
N VAL A 108 17.62 -7.21 1.16
CA VAL A 108 18.57 -6.47 0.29
C VAL A 108 19.27 -5.32 1.03
N PHE A 109 18.57 -4.64 1.93
CA PHE A 109 19.04 -3.42 2.58
C PHE A 109 19.24 -3.56 4.10
N GLY A 110 18.91 -4.72 4.68
CA GLY A 110 19.02 -4.97 6.11
C GLY A 110 17.84 -4.43 6.92
N SER A 111 17.70 -4.88 8.16
CA SER A 111 16.57 -4.53 9.02
C SER A 111 16.47 -3.05 9.36
N SER A 112 17.58 -2.30 9.32
CA SER A 112 17.64 -0.87 9.61
C SER A 112 17.10 0.01 8.49
N CYS A 113 16.83 -0.54 7.30
CA CYS A 113 16.38 0.26 6.17
C CYS A 113 14.92 0.71 6.27
N LEU A 114 14.14 0.08 7.14
CA LEU A 114 12.76 0.44 7.40
C LEU A 114 12.67 0.92 8.84
N PRO A 115 11.94 2.02 9.12
CA PRO A 115 11.66 2.41 10.49
C PRO A 115 10.91 1.28 11.20
N SER A 116 11.23 1.04 12.47
CA SER A 116 10.44 0.18 13.33
C SER A 116 8.99 0.66 13.30
N ALA A 117 8.07 -0.24 12.95
CA ALA A 117 6.64 0.04 12.84
C ALA A 117 6.03 0.46 14.18
#